data_AF-A0A956JA76-F1
#
_entry.id   AF-A0A956JA76-F1
#
_cell.length_a   1.000
_cell.length_b   1.000
_cell.length_c   1.000
_cell.angle_alpha   90.00
_cell.angle_beta   90.00
_cell.angle_gamma   90.00
#
_symmetry.space_group_name_H-M   'P 1'
#
loop_
_entity.id
_entity.type
_entity.pdbx_description
1 polymer ?
#
loop_
_entity_poly.entity_id
_entity_poly.type
_entity_poly.pdbx_seq_one_letter_code
_entity_poly.pdbx_strand_id
1 'polypeptide(L)'
;MAKGEDILQVADVDELIDRGLAADEDHDIDLAERILDVAGNRLGENHPRVLHLAGRVAWASGDVDRAAGYFQQAADQQPGRADIHIDCARCLHLLGEDDSAAEEQLRIALALPKLDPMDEGDARVLLARIRLDDDDAEEALEVLEAIPPSLKEQALYHSTLADVLVDLDRTEEALQSLERAIEAEPDDPDYHHQRGLTLQSTGDVAGGVASMLRVLELDGSLRGPSSDPTSQEIQALQEALEEAMTELPDPLIPLVASAPIKVQAHATPDQVRAGVDPRDPVFFLGRRKLADQDAELEGIVIARDVLFDEIEDDEELVEALLVALVGELADFFDREDLVFAEADE
;
A
#
# COMPACT_ATOMS: atom_id res chain seq x y z
N MET A 1 -11.18 32.03 -13.59
CA MET A 1 -10.73 31.76 -14.98
C MET A 1 -9.52 32.60 -15.43
N ALA A 2 -9.18 33.74 -14.82
CA ALA A 2 -8.03 34.56 -15.27
C ALA A 2 -6.66 34.26 -14.60
N LYS A 3 -6.56 33.27 -13.69
CA LYS A 3 -5.31 32.94 -12.97
C LYS A 3 -4.50 31.79 -13.58
N GLY A 4 -5.09 30.95 -14.45
CA GLY A 4 -4.42 29.77 -15.02
C GLY A 4 -3.63 30.04 -16.31
N GLU A 5 -4.12 30.95 -17.17
CA GLU A 5 -3.46 31.23 -18.47
C GLU A 5 -2.12 31.98 -18.33
N ASP A 6 -1.92 32.71 -17.23
CA ASP A 6 -0.69 33.47 -16.97
C ASP A 6 0.46 32.56 -16.48
N ILE A 7 0.12 31.38 -15.94
CA ILE A 7 1.08 30.39 -15.42
C ILE A 7 1.81 29.66 -16.55
N LEU A 8 1.14 29.47 -17.68
CA LEU A 8 1.69 28.77 -18.85
C LEU A 8 2.52 29.70 -19.77
N GLN A 9 2.52 31.01 -19.49
CA GLN A 9 3.27 32.02 -20.27
C GLN A 9 4.68 32.30 -19.75
N VAL A 10 5.15 31.58 -18.73
CA VAL A 10 6.54 31.66 -18.25
C VAL A 10 7.48 31.39 -19.44
N ALA A 11 8.41 32.31 -19.69
CA ALA A 11 9.32 32.22 -20.83
C ALA A 11 10.42 31.17 -20.60
N ASP A 12 10.82 31.00 -19.35
CA ASP A 12 11.78 29.99 -18.92
C ASP A 12 11.08 28.64 -18.75
N VAL A 13 11.51 27.65 -19.53
CA VAL A 13 10.88 26.32 -19.47
C VAL A 13 11.34 25.55 -18.23
N ASP A 14 12.51 25.88 -17.67
CA ASP A 14 12.97 25.25 -16.44
C ASP A 14 12.10 25.67 -15.25
N GLU A 15 11.79 26.97 -15.15
CA GLU A 15 10.84 27.49 -14.15
C GLU A 15 9.43 26.95 -14.39
N LEU A 16 9.02 26.75 -15.65
CA LEU A 16 7.72 26.16 -15.97
C LEU A 16 7.62 24.72 -15.44
N ILE A 17 8.67 23.90 -15.61
CA ILE A 17 8.69 22.52 -15.11
C ILE A 17 8.75 22.48 -13.58
N ASP A 18 9.52 23.35 -12.93
CA ASP A 18 9.53 23.46 -11.45
C ASP A 18 8.12 23.71 -10.91
N ARG A 19 7.32 24.52 -11.61
CA ARG A 19 5.92 24.76 -11.25
C ARG A 19 5.02 23.54 -11.49
N GLY A 20 5.34 22.71 -12.48
CA GLY A 20 4.65 21.44 -12.71
C GLY A 20 4.90 20.46 -11.58
N LEU A 21 6.15 20.31 -11.15
CA LEU A 21 6.53 19.46 -10.01
C LEU A 21 5.90 19.96 -8.70
N ALA A 22 5.89 21.28 -8.46
CA ALA A 22 5.21 21.84 -7.30
C ALA A 22 3.67 21.66 -7.36
N ALA A 23 3.07 21.71 -8.55
CA ALA A 23 1.64 21.46 -8.71
C ALA A 23 1.28 20.01 -8.40
N ASP A 24 2.13 19.06 -8.78
CA ASP A 24 2.02 17.65 -8.41
C ASP A 24 2.11 17.46 -6.89
N GLU A 25 3.08 18.08 -6.21
CA GLU A 25 3.18 18.07 -4.73
C GLU A 25 1.92 18.65 -4.06
N ASP A 26 1.33 19.70 -4.64
CA ASP A 26 0.08 20.31 -4.18
C ASP A 26 -1.18 19.52 -4.60
N HIS A 27 -1.02 18.36 -5.26
CA HIS A 27 -2.10 17.51 -5.79
C HIS A 27 -3.00 18.20 -6.84
N ASP A 28 -2.49 19.23 -7.53
CA ASP A 28 -3.15 19.91 -8.67
C ASP A 28 -2.71 19.25 -9.99
N ILE A 29 -3.14 18.01 -10.19
CA ILE A 29 -2.75 17.17 -11.33
C ILE A 29 -3.15 17.81 -12.67
N ASP A 30 -4.34 18.45 -12.72
CA ASP A 30 -4.81 19.22 -13.87
C ASP A 30 -3.83 20.33 -14.30
N LEU A 31 -3.18 20.98 -13.33
CA LEU A 31 -2.16 21.98 -13.62
C LEU A 31 -0.85 21.34 -14.07
N ALA A 32 -0.41 20.28 -13.40
CA ALA A 32 0.80 19.54 -13.75
C ALA A 32 0.73 18.99 -15.19
N GLU A 33 -0.40 18.40 -15.59
CA GLU A 33 -0.64 17.91 -16.96
C GLU A 33 -0.56 19.02 -18.01
N ARG A 34 -1.23 20.16 -17.78
CA ARG A 34 -1.17 21.29 -18.72
C ARG A 34 0.24 21.85 -18.85
N ILE A 35 1.00 21.86 -17.75
CA ILE A 35 2.40 22.28 -17.74
C ILE A 35 3.25 21.28 -18.52
N LEU A 36 3.04 19.97 -18.32
CA LEU A 36 3.69 18.90 -19.06
C LEU A 36 3.50 19.04 -20.56
N ASP A 37 2.26 19.27 -21.02
CA ASP A 37 1.94 19.51 -22.43
C ASP A 37 2.73 20.69 -23.01
N VAL A 38 2.75 21.82 -22.30
CA VAL A 38 3.46 23.03 -22.76
C VAL A 38 4.98 22.80 -22.76
N ALA A 39 5.52 22.14 -21.73
CA ALA A 39 6.94 21.84 -21.61
C ALA A 39 7.40 20.87 -22.71
N GLY A 40 6.63 19.80 -22.96
CA GLY A 40 6.87 18.84 -24.04
C GLY A 40 6.86 19.47 -25.43
N ASN A 41 5.93 20.38 -25.70
CA ASN A 41 5.90 21.13 -26.97
C ASN A 41 7.11 22.07 -27.16
N ARG A 42 7.70 22.57 -26.07
CA ARG A 42 8.82 23.53 -26.13
C ARG A 42 10.19 22.87 -26.14
N LEU A 43 10.39 21.81 -25.36
CA LEU A 43 11.68 21.12 -25.19
C LEU A 43 11.75 19.77 -25.91
N GLY A 44 10.61 19.21 -26.30
CA GLY A 44 10.48 17.84 -26.78
C GLY A 44 10.08 16.87 -25.67
N GLU A 45 9.25 15.89 -26.01
CA GLU A 45 8.72 14.86 -25.09
C GLU A 45 9.83 14.03 -24.44
N ASN A 46 10.95 13.82 -25.14
CA ASN A 46 12.08 13.03 -24.64
C ASN A 46 13.11 13.85 -23.84
N HIS A 47 12.83 15.13 -23.56
CA HIS A 47 13.71 15.94 -22.74
C HIS A 47 13.69 15.41 -21.29
N PRO A 48 14.84 15.22 -20.61
CA PRO A 48 14.89 14.48 -19.34
C PRO A 48 14.04 15.11 -18.22
N ARG A 49 13.94 16.44 -18.18
CA ARG A 49 13.06 17.12 -17.22
C ARG A 49 11.57 16.99 -17.56
N VAL A 50 11.24 16.85 -18.85
CA VAL A 50 9.86 16.61 -19.30
C VAL A 50 9.48 15.17 -18.97
N LEU A 51 10.40 14.22 -19.20
CA LEU A 51 10.23 12.82 -18.79
C LEU A 51 10.07 12.69 -17.27
N HIS A 52 10.86 13.40 -16.46
CA HIS A 52 10.68 13.40 -15.00
C HIS A 52 9.28 13.90 -14.60
N LEU A 53 8.83 15.04 -15.15
CA LEU A 53 7.47 15.54 -14.90
C LEU A 53 6.38 14.59 -15.43
N ALA A 54 6.59 13.96 -16.58
CA ALA A 54 5.67 12.97 -17.15
C ALA A 54 5.54 11.75 -16.24
N GLY A 55 6.65 11.29 -15.65
CA GLY A 55 6.65 10.22 -14.66
C GLY A 55 5.84 10.59 -13.43
N ARG A 56 6.03 11.80 -12.88
CA ARG A 56 5.27 12.30 -11.72
C ARG A 56 3.77 12.38 -11.99
N VAL A 57 3.39 12.95 -13.14
CA VAL A 57 1.99 13.04 -13.56
C VAL A 57 1.36 11.65 -13.78
N ALA A 58 2.09 10.73 -14.43
CA ALA A 58 1.62 9.36 -14.62
C ALA A 58 1.42 8.64 -13.29
N TRP A 59 2.38 8.77 -12.36
CA TRP A 59 2.30 8.23 -11.01
C TRP A 59 1.07 8.74 -10.26
N ALA A 60 0.87 10.06 -10.24
CA ALA A 60 -0.28 10.67 -9.57
C ALA A 60 -1.63 10.30 -10.21
N SER A 61 -1.60 9.84 -11.46
CA SER A 61 -2.80 9.35 -12.18
C SER A 61 -3.03 7.84 -11.98
N GLY A 62 -2.18 7.16 -11.22
CA GLY A 62 -2.24 5.71 -11.00
C GLY A 62 -1.63 4.86 -12.14
N ASP A 63 -1.05 5.48 -13.17
CA ASP A 63 -0.44 4.76 -14.30
C ASP A 63 1.04 4.46 -13.97
N VAL A 64 1.22 3.52 -13.04
CA VAL A 64 2.53 3.17 -12.44
C VAL A 64 3.51 2.63 -13.50
N ASP A 65 3.01 1.82 -14.44
CA ASP A 65 3.80 1.30 -15.57
C ASP A 65 4.41 2.41 -16.42
N ARG A 66 3.59 3.40 -16.82
CA ARG A 66 4.13 4.54 -17.59
C ARG A 66 5.04 5.40 -16.76
N ALA A 67 4.73 5.58 -15.47
CA ALA A 67 5.59 6.32 -14.56
C ALA A 67 6.99 5.72 -14.51
N ALA A 68 7.10 4.40 -14.28
CA ALA A 68 8.35 3.66 -14.31
C ALA A 68 9.11 3.86 -15.63
N GLY A 69 8.42 3.73 -16.76
CA GLY A 69 9.01 3.92 -18.09
C GLY A 69 9.54 5.33 -18.35
N TYR A 70 8.86 6.37 -17.84
CA TYR A 70 9.34 7.75 -17.94
C TYR A 70 10.50 8.05 -17.01
N PHE A 71 10.46 7.58 -15.76
CA PHE A 71 11.55 7.77 -14.81
C PHE A 71 12.81 7.04 -15.25
N GLN A 72 12.70 5.83 -15.78
CA GLN A 72 13.85 5.09 -16.31
C GLN A 72 14.54 5.86 -17.45
N GLN A 73 13.76 6.40 -18.40
CA GLN A 73 14.31 7.21 -19.49
C GLN A 73 14.93 8.53 -19.00
N ALA A 74 14.37 9.12 -17.94
CA ALA A 74 14.92 10.33 -17.33
C ALA A 74 16.24 10.02 -16.59
N ALA A 75 16.31 8.91 -15.86
CA ALA A 75 17.48 8.42 -15.14
C ALA A 75 18.63 8.09 -16.11
N ASP A 76 18.35 7.40 -17.22
CA ASP A 76 19.34 7.10 -18.27
C ASP A 76 20.01 8.36 -18.83
N GLN A 77 19.25 9.46 -18.94
CA GLN A 77 19.74 10.74 -19.45
C GLN A 77 20.40 11.60 -18.37
N GLN A 78 20.01 11.43 -17.10
CA GLN A 78 20.52 12.17 -15.95
C GLN A 78 20.96 11.23 -14.82
N PRO A 79 22.02 10.41 -15.01
CA PRO A 79 22.45 9.40 -14.03
C PRO A 79 23.05 9.97 -12.74
N GLY A 80 22.99 11.29 -12.55
CA GLY A 80 23.48 12.00 -11.37
C GLY A 80 22.36 12.61 -10.51
N ARG A 81 21.10 12.27 -10.80
CA ARG A 81 19.90 12.78 -10.12
C ARG A 81 19.30 11.69 -9.25
N ALA A 82 19.61 11.75 -7.95
CA ALA A 82 19.18 10.74 -6.98
C ALA A 82 17.65 10.62 -6.93
N ASP A 83 16.96 11.76 -6.89
CA ASP A 83 15.51 11.87 -6.87
C ASP A 83 14.83 11.10 -8.01
N ILE A 84 15.36 11.16 -9.23
CA ILE A 84 14.79 10.41 -10.38
C ILE A 84 14.98 8.90 -10.21
N HIS A 85 16.14 8.46 -9.70
CA HIS A 85 16.38 7.05 -9.41
C HIS A 85 15.46 6.54 -8.29
N ILE A 86 15.22 7.35 -7.26
CA ILE A 86 14.32 7.04 -6.14
C ILE A 86 12.87 6.96 -6.63
N ASP A 87 12.42 7.92 -7.44
CA ASP A 87 11.08 7.91 -8.06
C ASP A 87 10.90 6.65 -8.94
N CYS A 88 11.93 6.30 -9.72
CA CYS A 88 11.93 5.08 -10.54
C CYS A 88 11.83 3.81 -9.68
N ALA A 89 12.62 3.73 -8.60
CA ALA A 89 12.61 2.60 -7.68
C ALA A 89 11.24 2.41 -7.01
N ARG A 90 10.58 3.50 -6.60
CA ARG A 90 9.23 3.43 -6.02
C ARG A 90 8.22 2.81 -7.00
N CYS A 91 8.33 3.16 -8.29
CA CYS A 91 7.47 2.57 -9.31
C CYS A 91 7.76 1.10 -9.56
N LEU A 92 9.04 0.74 -9.65
CA LEU A 92 9.44 -0.64 -9.88
C LEU A 92 9.03 -1.55 -8.72
N HIS A 93 9.19 -1.07 -7.48
CA HIS A 93 8.75 -1.78 -6.28
C HIS A 93 7.23 -1.97 -6.24
N LEU A 94 6.46 -0.95 -6.63
CA LEU A 94 5.00 -1.06 -6.66
C LEU A 94 4.49 -2.03 -7.74
N LEU A 95 5.22 -2.23 -8.84
CA LEU A 95 4.86 -3.17 -9.91
C LEU A 95 5.14 -4.64 -9.55
N GLY A 96 5.87 -4.92 -8.46
CA GLY A 96 5.78 -6.18 -7.73
C GLY A 96 6.30 -7.48 -8.37
N GLU A 97 6.97 -7.47 -9.53
CA GLU A 97 7.42 -8.73 -10.16
C GLU A 97 8.85 -9.18 -9.75
N ASP A 98 9.76 -8.24 -9.50
CA ASP A 98 11.15 -8.48 -9.07
C ASP A 98 11.79 -7.15 -8.63
N ASP A 99 12.07 -7.03 -7.34
CA ASP A 99 12.62 -5.81 -6.76
C ASP A 99 14.10 -5.57 -7.12
N SER A 100 14.76 -6.49 -7.83
CA SER A 100 16.15 -6.34 -8.27
C SER A 100 16.38 -5.03 -9.04
N ALA A 101 15.40 -4.64 -9.88
CA ALA A 101 15.48 -3.40 -10.65
C ALA A 101 15.30 -2.16 -9.76
N ALA A 102 14.35 -2.18 -8.83
CA ALA A 102 14.15 -1.12 -7.85
C ALA A 102 15.41 -0.93 -6.98
N GLU A 103 15.97 -2.05 -6.51
CA GLU A 103 17.19 -2.06 -5.72
C GLU A 103 18.39 -1.50 -6.49
N GLU A 104 18.55 -1.85 -7.77
CA GLU A 104 19.61 -1.30 -8.61
C GLU A 104 19.53 0.23 -8.69
N GLN A 105 18.33 0.79 -8.90
CA GLN A 105 18.12 2.24 -8.93
C GLN A 105 18.52 2.89 -7.60
N LEU A 106 18.14 2.30 -6.47
CA LEU A 106 18.48 2.84 -5.14
C LEU A 106 19.98 2.80 -4.87
N ARG A 107 20.66 1.70 -5.26
CA ARG A 107 22.12 1.59 -5.14
C ARG A 107 22.84 2.63 -6.00
N ILE A 108 22.32 2.95 -7.18
CA ILE A 108 22.85 4.04 -8.01
C ILE A 108 22.69 5.38 -7.29
N ALA A 109 21.50 5.69 -6.77
CA ALA A 109 21.24 6.93 -6.03
C ALA A 109 22.18 7.09 -4.82
N LEU A 110 22.31 6.04 -4.01
CA LEU A 110 23.15 6.01 -2.80
C LEU A 110 24.65 6.12 -3.10
N ALA A 111 25.09 5.77 -4.32
CA ALA A 111 26.48 5.89 -4.75
C ALA A 111 26.86 7.29 -5.26
N LEU A 112 25.91 8.23 -5.36
CA LEU A 112 26.17 9.55 -5.92
C LEU A 112 27.07 10.42 -5.02
N PRO A 113 28.11 11.10 -5.58
CA PRO A 113 29.07 11.86 -4.77
C PRO A 113 28.50 13.06 -3.99
N LYS A 114 27.28 13.49 -4.32
CA LYS A 114 26.59 14.65 -3.74
C LYS A 114 25.11 14.32 -3.56
N LEU A 115 24.85 13.29 -2.77
CA LEU A 115 23.50 12.92 -2.40
C LEU A 115 22.95 13.94 -1.38
N ASP A 116 21.73 14.41 -1.61
CA ASP A 116 21.03 15.21 -0.62
C ASP A 116 20.67 14.33 0.58
N PRO A 117 20.80 14.80 1.84
CA PRO A 117 20.45 14.00 3.00
C PRO A 117 18.99 13.50 2.98
N MET A 118 18.05 14.27 2.43
CA MET A 118 16.67 13.81 2.31
C MET A 118 16.56 12.63 1.34
N ASP A 119 17.13 12.76 0.14
CA ASP A 119 17.21 11.67 -0.84
C ASP A 119 17.91 10.43 -0.26
N GLU A 120 18.96 10.63 0.55
CA GLU A 120 19.65 9.55 1.25
C GLU A 120 18.73 8.82 2.26
N GLY A 121 17.92 9.56 3.00
CA GLY A 121 16.92 9.00 3.91
C GLY A 121 15.87 8.20 3.16
N ASP A 122 15.24 8.82 2.16
CA ASP A 122 14.19 8.21 1.34
C ASP A 122 14.68 6.95 0.63
N ALA A 123 15.87 6.99 0.03
CA ALA A 123 16.44 5.84 -0.65
C ALA A 123 16.70 4.68 0.31
N ARG A 124 17.15 4.95 1.55
CA ARG A 124 17.39 3.90 2.55
C ARG A 124 16.10 3.35 3.14
N VAL A 125 15.09 4.19 3.35
CA VAL A 125 13.77 3.71 3.80
C VAL A 125 13.18 2.78 2.76
N LEU A 126 13.20 3.15 1.48
CA LEU A 126 12.69 2.27 0.41
C LEU A 126 13.53 1.00 0.26
N LEU A 127 14.86 1.10 0.36
CA LEU A 127 15.72 -0.08 0.32
C LEU A 127 15.43 -1.03 1.49
N ALA A 128 15.16 -0.50 2.68
CA ALA A 128 14.79 -1.33 3.82
C ALA A 128 13.44 -2.04 3.63
N ARG A 129 12.47 -1.39 2.97
CA ARG A 129 11.20 -2.04 2.59
C ARG A 129 11.42 -3.18 1.62
N ILE A 130 12.21 -2.97 0.57
CA ILE A 130 12.60 -4.04 -0.37
C ILE A 130 13.27 -5.21 0.36
N ARG A 131 14.13 -4.92 1.36
CA ARG A 131 14.75 -5.96 2.18
C ARG A 131 13.78 -6.71 3.07
N LEU A 132 12.71 -6.06 3.52
CA LEU A 132 11.64 -6.75 4.25
C LEU A 132 10.87 -7.71 3.35
N ASP A 133 10.54 -7.27 2.14
CA ASP A 133 9.84 -8.11 1.16
C ASP A 133 10.71 -9.32 0.74
N ASP A 134 12.05 -9.18 0.78
CA ASP A 134 13.03 -10.26 0.62
C ASP A 134 13.22 -11.17 1.88
N ASP A 135 12.42 -11.00 2.95
CA ASP A 135 12.56 -11.66 4.26
C ASP A 135 13.92 -11.41 4.97
N ASP A 136 14.65 -10.33 4.63
CA ASP A 136 15.96 -9.97 5.22
C ASP A 136 15.83 -8.79 6.20
N ALA A 137 15.09 -9.01 7.29
CA ALA A 137 14.83 -8.01 8.31
C ALA A 137 16.12 -7.50 9.02
N GLU A 138 17.16 -8.34 9.11
CA GLU A 138 18.46 -7.89 9.63
C GLU A 138 19.14 -6.88 8.70
N GLU A 139 19.21 -7.14 7.39
CA GLU A 139 19.76 -6.16 6.43
C GLU A 139 18.90 -4.88 6.40
N ALA A 140 17.57 -5.01 6.43
CA ALA A 140 16.66 -3.89 6.51
C ALA A 140 16.97 -2.98 7.72
N LEU A 141 17.20 -3.59 8.90
CA LEU A 141 17.59 -2.84 10.10
C LEU A 141 18.93 -2.13 9.93
N GLU A 142 19.94 -2.80 9.36
CA GLU A 142 21.26 -2.19 9.12
C GLU A 142 21.15 -0.96 8.18
N VAL A 143 20.31 -1.07 7.14
CA VAL A 143 20.03 0.02 6.19
C VAL A 143 19.37 1.21 6.91
N LEU A 144 18.34 0.97 7.73
CA LEU A 144 17.69 2.04 8.51
C LEU A 144 18.61 2.65 9.56
N GLU A 145 19.48 1.86 10.18
CA GLU A 145 20.43 2.35 11.17
C GLU A 145 21.46 3.31 10.57
N ALA A 146 21.81 3.12 9.30
CA ALA A 146 22.70 3.99 8.55
C ALA A 146 22.11 5.39 8.25
N ILE A 147 20.80 5.59 8.41
CA ILE A 147 20.17 6.90 8.26
C ILE A 147 20.68 7.86 9.35
N PRO A 148 21.17 9.07 9.01
CA PRO A 148 21.59 10.07 9.98
C PRO A 148 20.51 10.39 11.03
N PRO A 149 20.85 10.54 12.33
CA PRO A 149 19.86 10.80 13.38
C PRO A 149 18.95 12.01 13.13
N SER A 150 19.44 13.03 12.42
CA SER A 150 18.66 14.23 12.06
C SER A 150 17.53 13.98 11.07
N LEU A 151 17.51 12.81 10.42
CA LEU A 151 16.49 12.42 9.44
C LEU A 151 15.52 11.38 9.99
N LYS A 152 15.79 10.82 11.18
CA LYS A 152 14.93 9.86 11.89
C LYS A 152 13.76 10.54 12.61
N GLU A 153 13.27 11.66 12.08
CA GLU A 153 12.09 12.38 12.58
C GLU A 153 10.87 12.18 11.67
N GLN A 154 11.07 11.61 10.48
CA GLN A 154 9.99 11.34 9.52
C GLN A 154 9.11 10.19 10.00
N ALA A 155 7.80 10.29 9.76
CA ALA A 155 6.84 9.24 10.12
C ALA A 155 7.14 7.93 9.40
N LEU A 156 7.42 7.99 8.09
CA LEU A 156 7.73 6.84 7.26
C LEU A 156 8.97 6.05 7.74
N TYR A 157 10.01 6.74 8.23
CA TYR A 157 11.15 6.04 8.85
C TYR A 157 10.72 5.20 10.04
N HIS A 158 9.79 5.71 10.85
CA HIS A 158 9.32 5.06 12.06
C HIS A 158 8.34 3.91 11.80
N SER A 159 7.50 4.01 10.76
CA SER A 159 6.66 2.88 10.34
C SER A 159 7.51 1.75 9.78
N THR A 160 8.41 2.03 8.84
CA THR A 160 9.31 0.99 8.28
C THR A 160 10.20 0.37 9.37
N LEU A 161 10.72 1.17 10.31
CA LEU A 161 11.45 0.61 11.45
C LEU A 161 10.56 -0.28 12.32
N ALA A 162 9.28 0.05 12.47
CA ALA A 162 8.38 -0.80 13.25
C ALA A 162 8.16 -2.14 12.57
N ASP A 163 7.92 -2.17 11.26
CA ASP A 163 7.75 -3.41 10.49
C ASP A 163 9.01 -4.29 10.62
N VAL A 164 10.20 -3.71 10.42
CA VAL A 164 11.48 -4.40 10.68
C VAL A 164 11.58 -4.95 12.10
N LEU A 165 11.14 -4.20 13.09
CA LEU A 165 11.19 -4.65 14.49
C LEU A 165 10.14 -5.72 14.80
N VAL A 166 9.02 -5.79 14.08
CA VAL A 166 8.04 -6.87 14.21
C VAL A 166 8.67 -8.18 13.72
N ASP A 167 9.27 -8.19 12.53
CA ASP A 167 9.88 -9.38 11.94
C ASP A 167 11.09 -9.91 12.74
N LEU A 168 11.77 -9.00 13.45
CA LEU A 168 12.85 -9.34 14.37
C LEU A 168 12.37 -9.73 15.78
N ASP A 169 11.07 -9.96 16.00
CA ASP A 169 10.45 -10.27 17.30
C ASP A 169 10.69 -9.19 18.39
N ARG A 170 10.94 -7.94 18.00
CA ARG A 170 11.22 -6.79 18.88
C ARG A 170 10.00 -5.89 19.06
N THR A 171 8.87 -6.50 19.37
CA THR A 171 7.56 -5.85 19.27
C THR A 171 7.34 -4.65 20.20
N GLU A 172 7.94 -4.65 21.39
CA GLU A 172 7.87 -3.47 22.29
C GLU A 172 8.57 -2.24 21.69
N GLU A 173 9.62 -2.43 20.90
CA GLU A 173 10.34 -1.36 20.20
C GLU A 173 9.59 -0.95 18.92
N ALA A 174 8.94 -1.90 18.25
CA ALA A 174 8.05 -1.62 17.12
C ALA A 174 6.91 -0.69 17.53
N LEU A 175 6.22 -0.98 18.65
CA LEU A 175 5.14 -0.14 19.17
C LEU A 175 5.60 1.28 19.52
N GLN A 176 6.80 1.44 20.09
CA GLN A 176 7.39 2.77 20.34
C GLN A 176 7.70 3.52 19.04
N SER A 177 8.10 2.81 17.99
CA SER A 177 8.35 3.40 16.68
C SER A 177 7.03 3.85 16.04
N LEU A 178 5.99 3.01 16.07
CA LEU A 178 4.65 3.38 15.60
C LEU A 178 4.05 4.57 16.36
N GLU A 179 4.27 4.65 17.67
CA GLU A 179 3.86 5.83 18.46
C GLU A 179 4.50 7.11 17.91
N ARG A 180 5.77 7.06 17.50
CA ARG A 180 6.46 8.22 16.89
C ARG A 180 5.95 8.54 15.49
N ALA A 181 5.61 7.53 14.70
CA ALA A 181 4.98 7.73 13.39
C ALA A 181 3.62 8.43 13.53
N ILE A 182 2.77 7.94 14.44
CA ILE A 182 1.44 8.50 14.74
C ILE A 182 1.56 9.90 15.37
N GLU A 183 2.57 10.18 16.20
CA GLU A 183 2.81 11.53 16.73
C GLU A 183 3.15 12.54 15.63
N ALA A 184 3.89 12.12 14.60
CA ALA A 184 4.22 12.96 13.46
C ALA A 184 3.02 13.16 12.51
N GLU A 185 2.29 12.08 12.23
CA GLU A 185 1.18 12.05 11.27
C GLU A 185 -0.03 11.31 11.89
N PRO A 186 -0.82 11.99 12.73
CA PRO A 186 -1.86 11.35 13.55
C PRO A 186 -3.09 10.88 12.77
N ASP A 187 -3.24 11.36 11.54
CA ASP A 187 -4.39 11.12 10.67
C ASP A 187 -4.07 10.16 9.51
N ASP A 188 -2.88 9.56 9.49
CA ASP A 188 -2.52 8.53 8.53
C ASP A 188 -3.08 7.16 8.98
N PRO A 189 -4.01 6.54 8.23
CA PRO A 189 -4.62 5.27 8.61
C PRO A 189 -3.63 4.10 8.65
N ASP A 190 -2.56 4.12 7.87
CA ASP A 190 -1.61 3.00 7.75
C ASP A 190 -0.86 2.76 9.06
N TYR A 191 -0.44 3.84 9.74
CA TYR A 191 0.24 3.70 11.02
C TYR A 191 -0.68 3.17 12.14
N HIS A 192 -1.98 3.47 12.08
CA HIS A 192 -2.95 2.89 13.01
C HIS A 192 -3.25 1.43 12.67
N HIS A 193 -3.21 1.05 11.39
CA HIS A 193 -3.37 -0.32 10.93
C HIS A 193 -2.20 -1.19 11.38
N GLN A 194 -0.96 -0.80 11.07
CA GLN A 194 0.27 -1.47 11.54
C GLN A 194 0.29 -1.62 13.06
N ARG A 195 -0.08 -0.57 13.80
CA ARG A 195 -0.18 -0.63 15.27
C ARG A 195 -1.28 -1.56 15.73
N GLY A 196 -2.41 -1.61 15.03
CA GLY A 196 -3.50 -2.52 15.32
C GLY A 196 -3.07 -3.98 15.21
N LEU A 197 -2.43 -4.36 14.10
CA LEU A 197 -1.89 -5.70 13.86
C LEU A 197 -0.84 -6.07 14.92
N THR A 198 0.11 -5.17 15.17
CA THR A 198 1.18 -5.35 16.17
C THR A 198 0.64 -5.57 17.59
N LEU A 199 -0.42 -4.85 17.98
CA LEU A 199 -1.05 -5.01 19.30
C LEU A 199 -1.85 -6.31 19.39
N GLN A 200 -2.50 -6.73 18.30
CA GLN A 200 -3.24 -7.99 18.27
C GLN A 200 -2.28 -9.19 18.39
N SER A 201 -1.16 -9.19 17.66
CA SER A 201 -0.16 -10.27 17.73
C SER A 201 0.49 -10.41 19.11
N THR A 202 0.62 -9.30 19.84
CA THR A 202 1.15 -9.29 21.23
C THR A 202 0.09 -9.55 22.31
N GLY A 203 -1.17 -9.75 21.91
CA GLY A 203 -2.28 -10.08 22.81
C GLY A 203 -2.96 -8.88 23.48
N ASP A 204 -2.58 -7.65 23.17
CA ASP A 204 -3.35 -6.46 23.55
C ASP A 204 -4.50 -6.23 22.55
N VAL A 205 -5.46 -7.16 22.59
CA VAL A 205 -6.65 -7.14 21.73
C VAL A 205 -7.43 -5.84 21.86
N ALA A 206 -7.50 -5.26 23.06
CA ALA A 206 -8.23 -4.02 23.29
C ALA A 206 -7.54 -2.81 22.63
N GLY A 207 -6.21 -2.73 22.73
CA GLY A 207 -5.41 -1.72 22.04
C GLY A 207 -5.45 -1.90 20.51
N GLY A 208 -5.40 -3.14 20.04
CA GLY A 208 -5.54 -3.48 18.62
C GLY A 208 -6.85 -3.02 18.03
N VAL A 209 -7.98 -3.38 18.66
CA VAL A 209 -9.33 -2.93 18.27
C VAL A 209 -9.44 -1.41 18.28
N ALA A 210 -8.87 -0.72 19.28
CA ALA A 210 -8.89 0.74 19.32
C ALA A 210 -8.16 1.36 18.13
N SER A 211 -7.06 0.76 17.68
CA SER A 211 -6.29 1.21 16.51
C SER A 211 -7.03 0.89 15.22
N MET A 212 -7.63 -0.28 15.08
CA MET A 212 -8.45 -0.65 13.92
C MET A 212 -9.71 0.23 13.77
N LEU A 213 -10.34 0.61 14.88
CA LEU A 213 -11.40 1.62 14.84
C LEU A 213 -10.89 2.97 14.33
N ARG A 214 -9.62 3.30 14.57
CA ARG A 214 -9.01 4.52 14.05
C ARG A 214 -8.75 4.43 12.55
N VAL A 215 -8.40 3.26 12.01
CA VAL A 215 -8.31 2.99 10.56
C VAL A 215 -9.65 3.24 9.89
N LEU A 216 -10.73 2.60 10.37
CA LEU A 216 -12.10 2.86 9.90
C LEU A 216 -12.50 4.34 10.06
N GLU A 217 -11.85 5.05 10.99
CA GLU A 217 -12.02 6.46 11.23
C GLU A 217 -11.13 7.42 10.41
N LEU A 218 -10.21 6.93 9.61
CA LEU A 218 -9.25 7.78 8.91
C LEU A 218 -9.22 7.48 7.45
N ASP A 219 -9.32 6.20 7.11
CA ASP A 219 -9.26 5.75 5.75
C ASP A 219 -10.45 6.28 4.96
N GLY A 220 -10.14 7.07 3.93
CA GLY A 220 -11.11 7.74 3.09
C GLY A 220 -11.88 6.76 2.20
N SER A 221 -11.23 5.67 1.76
CA SER A 221 -11.88 4.62 0.97
C SER A 221 -12.97 3.95 1.81
N LEU A 222 -12.69 3.70 3.08
CA LEU A 222 -13.64 3.15 4.06
C LEU A 222 -14.70 4.16 4.53
N ARG A 223 -14.58 5.44 4.12
CA ARG A 223 -15.41 6.57 4.57
C ARG A 223 -16.03 7.33 3.41
N GLY A 224 -16.90 6.67 2.66
CA GLY A 224 -17.82 7.31 1.72
C GLY A 224 -19.27 6.96 2.02
N PRO A 225 -20.26 7.75 1.53
CA PRO A 225 -21.60 7.22 1.33
C PRO A 225 -21.52 6.27 0.12
N SER A 226 -20.83 5.13 0.27
CA SER A 226 -20.99 4.10 -0.74
C SER A 226 -22.45 3.66 -0.65
N SER A 227 -23.11 3.66 -1.81
CA SER A 227 -24.45 3.10 -1.85
C SER A 227 -24.35 1.66 -1.40
N ASP A 228 -25.27 1.23 -0.53
CA ASP A 228 -25.42 -0.18 -0.19
C ASP A 228 -25.33 -1.01 -1.49
N PRO A 229 -24.61 -2.15 -1.48
CA PRO A 229 -24.48 -3.01 -2.64
C PRO A 229 -25.83 -3.26 -3.32
N THR A 230 -25.86 -3.11 -4.64
CA THR A 230 -27.09 -3.34 -5.41
C THR A 230 -27.45 -4.83 -5.36
N SER A 231 -28.72 -5.19 -5.57
CA SER A 231 -29.09 -6.61 -5.61
C SER A 231 -28.34 -7.41 -6.69
N GLN A 232 -27.89 -6.75 -7.76
CA GLN A 232 -27.09 -7.37 -8.80
C GLN A 232 -25.65 -7.60 -8.34
N GLU A 233 -25.02 -6.60 -7.70
CA GLU A 233 -23.69 -6.74 -7.09
C GLU A 233 -23.68 -7.83 -6.01
N ILE A 234 -24.69 -7.83 -5.13
CA ILE A 234 -24.83 -8.85 -4.09
C ILE A 234 -24.88 -10.25 -4.72
N GLN A 235 -25.69 -10.42 -5.77
CA GLN A 235 -25.81 -11.72 -6.43
C GLN A 235 -24.49 -12.13 -7.09
N ALA A 236 -23.83 -11.24 -7.83
CA ALA A 236 -22.60 -11.53 -8.54
C ALA A 236 -21.46 -11.93 -7.58
N LEU A 237 -21.27 -11.17 -6.49
CA LEU A 237 -20.23 -11.44 -5.50
C LEU A 237 -20.52 -12.71 -4.69
N GLN A 238 -21.79 -13.03 -4.43
CA GLN A 238 -22.16 -14.31 -3.83
C GLN A 238 -21.84 -15.48 -4.75
N GLU A 239 -22.18 -15.38 -6.04
CA GLU A 239 -21.87 -16.41 -7.04
C GLU A 239 -20.35 -16.59 -7.20
N ALA A 240 -19.59 -15.50 -7.24
CA ALA A 240 -18.12 -15.54 -7.34
C ALA A 240 -17.46 -16.15 -6.09
N LEU A 241 -17.93 -15.81 -4.87
CA LEU A 241 -17.41 -16.45 -3.66
C LEU A 241 -17.79 -17.93 -3.58
N GLU A 242 -19.00 -18.30 -4.01
CA GLU A 242 -19.39 -19.71 -4.10
C GLU A 242 -18.51 -20.48 -5.10
N GLU A 243 -18.11 -19.86 -6.22
CA GLU A 243 -17.14 -20.40 -7.17
C GLU A 243 -15.76 -20.59 -6.53
N ALA A 244 -15.20 -19.55 -5.91
CA ALA A 244 -13.94 -19.61 -5.17
C ALA A 244 -13.94 -20.72 -4.10
N MET A 245 -15.05 -20.88 -3.36
CA MET A 245 -15.20 -21.95 -2.37
C MET A 245 -15.09 -23.36 -2.98
N THR A 246 -15.37 -23.55 -4.27
CA THR A 246 -15.20 -24.85 -4.94
C THR A 246 -13.75 -25.18 -5.28
N GLU A 247 -12.88 -24.18 -5.30
CA GLU A 247 -11.45 -24.33 -5.57
C GLU A 247 -10.63 -24.64 -4.31
N LEU A 248 -11.23 -24.45 -3.13
CA LEU A 248 -10.62 -24.83 -1.86
C LEU A 248 -10.30 -26.33 -1.79
N PRO A 249 -9.21 -26.73 -1.09
CA PRO A 249 -8.97 -28.13 -0.77
C PRO A 249 -10.17 -28.82 -0.11
N ASP A 250 -10.46 -30.06 -0.52
CA ASP A 250 -11.60 -30.88 -0.04
C ASP A 250 -11.87 -30.81 1.49
N PRO A 251 -10.86 -30.80 2.39
CA PRO A 251 -11.10 -30.71 3.83
C PRO A 251 -11.65 -29.36 4.30
N LEU A 252 -11.45 -28.27 3.54
CA LEU A 252 -11.83 -26.91 3.91
C LEU A 252 -13.24 -26.56 3.42
N ILE A 253 -13.67 -27.10 2.27
CA ILE A 253 -15.01 -26.82 1.70
C ILE A 253 -16.13 -26.98 2.76
N PRO A 254 -16.18 -28.07 3.57
CA PRO A 254 -17.26 -28.24 4.54
C PRO A 254 -17.27 -27.21 5.68
N LEU A 255 -16.15 -26.51 5.92
CA LEU A 255 -16.06 -25.48 6.97
C LEU A 255 -16.89 -24.24 6.61
N VAL A 256 -16.98 -23.93 5.32
CA VAL A 256 -17.59 -22.69 4.81
C VAL A 256 -18.89 -22.93 4.03
N ALA A 257 -19.10 -24.14 3.49
CA ALA A 257 -20.20 -24.46 2.58
C ALA A 257 -21.63 -24.17 3.10
N SER A 258 -21.84 -24.13 4.41
CA SER A 258 -23.15 -23.82 5.01
C SER A 258 -23.29 -22.40 5.55
N ALA A 259 -22.24 -21.60 5.49
CA ALA A 259 -22.23 -20.27 6.07
C ALA A 259 -23.03 -19.30 5.18
N PRO A 260 -23.93 -18.48 5.76
CA PRO A 260 -24.62 -17.44 4.98
C PRO A 260 -23.61 -16.39 4.53
N ILE A 261 -23.63 -16.08 3.23
CA ILE A 261 -22.80 -15.03 2.63
C ILE A 261 -23.57 -13.71 2.62
N LYS A 262 -22.95 -12.66 3.15
CA LYS A 262 -23.45 -11.28 3.11
C LYS A 262 -22.48 -10.40 2.32
N VAL A 263 -23.02 -9.42 1.62
CA VAL A 263 -22.23 -8.39 0.96
C VAL A 263 -22.60 -7.05 1.58
N GLN A 264 -21.61 -6.31 2.02
CA GLN A 264 -21.75 -4.95 2.54
C GLN A 264 -20.63 -4.10 1.93
N ALA A 265 -20.75 -2.78 2.07
CA ALA A 265 -19.72 -1.88 1.57
C ALA A 265 -18.36 -2.07 2.28
N HIS A 266 -18.36 -1.96 3.60
CA HIS A 266 -17.17 -2.01 4.46
C HIS A 266 -17.53 -2.65 5.80
N ALA A 267 -16.54 -3.07 6.60
CA ALA A 267 -16.76 -3.52 7.97
C ALA A 267 -17.44 -2.44 8.84
N THR A 268 -18.35 -2.87 9.73
CA THR A 268 -19.00 -1.98 10.70
C THR A 268 -18.16 -1.82 11.96
N PRO A 269 -18.33 -0.74 12.74
CA PRO A 269 -17.63 -0.59 14.02
C PRO A 269 -17.87 -1.74 15.01
N ASP A 270 -19.03 -2.40 14.95
CA ASP A 270 -19.31 -3.57 15.81
C ASP A 270 -18.58 -4.83 15.33
N GLN A 271 -18.41 -5.00 14.02
CA GLN A 271 -17.56 -6.06 13.46
C GLN A 271 -16.09 -5.83 13.79
N VAL A 272 -15.58 -4.60 13.67
CA VAL A 272 -14.21 -4.26 14.08
C VAL A 272 -13.99 -4.52 15.57
N ARG A 273 -14.96 -4.18 16.43
CA ARG A 273 -14.91 -4.53 17.87
C ARG A 273 -14.93 -6.03 18.14
N ALA A 274 -15.43 -6.83 17.21
CA ALA A 274 -15.41 -8.29 17.28
C ALA A 274 -14.10 -8.89 16.75
N GLY A 275 -13.16 -8.07 16.27
CA GLY A 275 -11.83 -8.51 15.81
C GLY A 275 -11.66 -8.56 14.29
N VAL A 276 -12.61 -8.04 13.52
CA VAL A 276 -12.49 -7.89 12.07
C VAL A 276 -11.51 -6.77 11.75
N ASP A 277 -10.56 -7.01 10.84
CA ASP A 277 -9.78 -5.92 10.25
C ASP A 277 -10.67 -5.16 9.26
N PRO A 278 -10.81 -3.83 9.38
CA PRO A 278 -11.63 -3.05 8.47
C PRO A 278 -11.11 -3.02 7.02
N ARG A 279 -9.88 -3.47 6.77
CA ARG A 279 -9.25 -3.60 5.44
C ARG A 279 -9.30 -5.01 4.87
N ASP A 280 -9.93 -5.98 5.54
CA ASP A 280 -10.12 -7.30 4.95
C ASP A 280 -11.28 -7.29 3.92
N PRO A 281 -11.05 -7.74 2.67
CA PRO A 281 -12.11 -7.84 1.65
C PRO A 281 -13.11 -8.96 1.94
N VAL A 282 -12.68 -10.01 2.66
CA VAL A 282 -13.51 -11.13 3.13
C VAL A 282 -13.20 -11.43 4.58
N PHE A 283 -14.22 -11.47 5.44
CA PHE A 283 -14.05 -11.81 6.85
C PHE A 283 -15.19 -12.67 7.40
N PHE A 284 -14.90 -13.45 8.43
CA PHE A 284 -15.86 -14.34 9.06
C PHE A 284 -16.52 -13.72 10.28
N LEU A 285 -17.80 -14.01 10.43
CA LEU A 285 -18.56 -13.72 11.63
C LEU A 285 -18.63 -14.97 12.49
N GLY A 286 -18.47 -14.80 13.79
CA GLY A 286 -18.65 -15.87 14.76
C GLY A 286 -17.50 -15.92 15.75
N ARG A 287 -17.19 -17.11 16.26
CA ARG A 287 -16.14 -17.32 17.23
C ARG A 287 -14.93 -17.98 16.58
N ARG A 288 -13.80 -17.29 16.60
CA ARG A 288 -12.51 -17.82 16.14
C ARG A 288 -12.04 -18.99 17.01
N LYS A 289 -11.20 -19.86 16.43
CA LYS A 289 -10.51 -20.94 17.14
C LYS A 289 -9.59 -20.34 18.21
N LEU A 290 -9.61 -20.93 19.40
CA LEU A 290 -8.66 -20.63 20.48
C LEU A 290 -8.16 -21.96 21.07
N ALA A 291 -7.07 -21.92 21.84
CA ALA A 291 -6.42 -23.12 22.37
C ALA A 291 -7.37 -24.09 23.13
N ASP A 292 -8.44 -23.58 23.75
CA ASP A 292 -9.41 -24.36 24.53
C ASP A 292 -10.84 -24.37 23.96
N GLN A 293 -11.05 -23.82 22.76
CA GLN A 293 -12.38 -23.64 22.16
C GLN A 293 -12.38 -23.96 20.68
N ASP A 294 -13.45 -24.57 20.17
CA ASP A 294 -13.64 -24.78 18.74
C ASP A 294 -14.20 -23.52 18.08
N ALA A 295 -13.84 -23.33 16.81
CA ALA A 295 -14.39 -22.25 16.02
C ALA A 295 -15.88 -22.49 15.71
N GLU A 296 -16.65 -21.41 15.63
CA GLU A 296 -18.08 -21.42 15.30
C GLU A 296 -18.33 -20.33 14.25
N LEU A 297 -18.48 -20.74 12.99
CA LEU A 297 -18.75 -19.84 11.86
C LEU A 297 -20.24 -19.52 11.77
N GLU A 298 -20.59 -18.25 11.89
CA GLU A 298 -21.96 -17.73 11.79
C GLU A 298 -22.30 -17.14 10.42
N GLY A 299 -21.29 -16.73 9.65
CA GLY A 299 -21.45 -16.20 8.30
C GLY A 299 -20.15 -15.67 7.71
N ILE A 300 -20.17 -15.43 6.41
CA ILE A 300 -19.06 -14.84 5.65
C ILE A 300 -19.53 -13.47 5.14
N VAL A 301 -18.67 -12.47 5.23
CA VAL A 301 -18.96 -11.13 4.75
C VAL A 301 -17.93 -10.74 3.71
N ILE A 302 -18.42 -10.25 2.57
CA ILE A 302 -17.62 -9.58 1.54
C ILE A 302 -17.76 -8.07 1.77
N ALA A 303 -16.64 -7.38 2.03
CA ALA A 303 -16.53 -5.93 2.03
C ALA A 303 -16.27 -5.46 0.59
N ARG A 304 -17.35 -5.18 -0.14
CA ARG A 304 -17.34 -4.87 -1.57
C ARG A 304 -16.33 -3.79 -1.93
N ASP A 305 -16.29 -2.70 -1.18
CA ASP A 305 -15.48 -1.53 -1.56
C ASP A 305 -13.99 -1.80 -1.35
N VAL A 306 -13.64 -2.60 -0.34
CA VAL A 306 -12.27 -3.07 -0.11
C VAL A 306 -11.85 -4.00 -1.24
N LEU A 307 -12.68 -5.00 -1.56
CA LEU A 307 -12.39 -5.96 -2.64
C LEU A 307 -12.20 -5.27 -3.99
N PHE A 308 -13.00 -4.25 -4.30
CA PHE A 308 -12.88 -3.52 -5.57
C PHE A 308 -11.76 -2.49 -5.60
N ASP A 309 -11.18 -2.12 -4.46
CA ASP A 309 -9.92 -1.36 -4.42
C ASP A 309 -8.71 -2.27 -4.70
N GLU A 310 -8.84 -3.60 -4.54
CA GLU A 310 -7.76 -4.58 -4.73
C GLU A 310 -7.70 -5.21 -6.13
N ILE A 311 -8.79 -5.19 -6.90
CA ILE A 311 -8.83 -5.83 -8.22
C ILE A 311 -8.82 -4.80 -9.35
N GLU A 312 -8.04 -5.07 -10.40
CA GLU A 312 -7.97 -4.19 -11.57
C GLU A 312 -9.11 -4.46 -12.57
N ASP A 313 -9.52 -5.73 -12.68
CA ASP A 313 -10.63 -6.14 -13.54
C ASP A 313 -11.45 -7.32 -13.00
N ASP A 314 -12.57 -7.61 -13.69
CA ASP A 314 -13.52 -8.64 -13.28
C ASP A 314 -12.96 -10.08 -13.43
N GLU A 315 -11.87 -10.30 -14.17
CA GLU A 315 -11.29 -11.63 -14.41
C GLU A 315 -10.53 -12.12 -13.16
N GLU A 316 -9.99 -11.21 -12.35
CA GLU A 316 -9.26 -11.47 -11.10
C GLU A 316 -10.19 -11.71 -9.89
N LEU A 317 -11.49 -11.43 -10.02
CA LEU A 317 -12.42 -11.41 -8.89
C LEU A 317 -12.47 -12.74 -8.10
N VAL A 318 -12.53 -13.87 -8.79
CA VAL A 318 -12.61 -15.20 -8.15
C VAL A 318 -11.29 -15.53 -7.43
N GLU A 319 -10.17 -15.18 -8.05
CA GLU A 319 -8.84 -15.39 -7.49
C GLU A 319 -8.62 -14.53 -6.23
N ALA A 320 -8.95 -13.23 -6.28
CA ALA A 320 -8.88 -12.34 -5.12
C ALA A 320 -9.77 -12.84 -3.96
N LEU A 321 -11.00 -13.28 -4.27
CA LEU A 321 -11.89 -13.88 -3.27
C LEU A 321 -11.34 -15.18 -2.69
N LEU A 322 -10.67 -16.01 -3.50
CA LEU A 322 -10.04 -17.24 -3.04
C LEU A 322 -8.86 -16.94 -2.10
N VAL A 323 -8.00 -15.97 -2.47
CA VAL A 323 -6.87 -15.50 -1.64
C VAL A 323 -7.39 -15.03 -0.29
N ALA A 324 -8.34 -14.09 -0.28
CA ALA A 324 -8.93 -13.56 0.94
C ALA A 324 -9.60 -14.65 1.80
N LEU A 325 -10.31 -15.58 1.16
CA LEU A 325 -10.99 -16.68 1.85
C LEU A 325 -10.00 -17.64 2.53
N VAL A 326 -8.86 -17.93 1.88
CA VAL A 326 -7.82 -18.80 2.46
C VAL A 326 -7.13 -18.10 3.63
N GLY A 327 -6.82 -16.81 3.52
CA GLY A 327 -6.28 -16.01 4.62
C GLY A 327 -7.18 -16.06 5.85
N GLU A 328 -8.47 -15.72 5.68
CA GLU A 328 -9.42 -15.75 6.79
C GLU A 328 -9.67 -17.18 7.32
N LEU A 329 -9.55 -18.22 6.49
CA LEU A 329 -9.59 -19.62 6.96
C LEU A 329 -8.40 -19.96 7.86
N ALA A 330 -7.20 -19.49 7.50
CA ALA A 330 -6.00 -19.69 8.30
C ALA A 330 -6.16 -19.05 9.68
N ASP A 331 -6.58 -17.78 9.71
CA ASP A 331 -6.71 -17.00 10.93
C ASP A 331 -7.90 -17.44 11.80
N PHE A 332 -9.08 -17.63 11.20
CA PHE A 332 -10.30 -17.94 11.96
C PHE A 332 -10.27 -19.34 12.56
N PHE A 333 -9.65 -20.31 11.88
CA PHE A 333 -9.58 -21.70 12.32
C PHE A 333 -8.23 -22.12 12.95
N ASP A 334 -7.27 -21.20 13.09
CA ASP A 334 -5.92 -21.47 13.63
C ASP A 334 -5.21 -22.56 12.82
N ARG A 335 -5.12 -22.34 11.50
CA ARG A 335 -4.61 -23.27 10.50
C ARG A 335 -3.35 -22.71 9.83
N GLU A 336 -2.26 -22.68 10.59
CA GLU A 336 -0.92 -22.28 10.12
C GLU A 336 -0.39 -23.15 8.96
N ASP A 337 -1.02 -24.30 8.68
CA ASP A 337 -0.69 -25.15 7.52
C ASP A 337 -1.27 -24.65 6.19
N LEU A 338 -2.17 -23.65 6.23
CA LEU A 338 -2.69 -22.96 5.06
C LEU A 338 -1.79 -21.77 4.75
N VAL A 339 -0.73 -22.02 3.98
CA VAL A 339 0.07 -20.96 3.39
C VAL A 339 -0.35 -20.86 1.92
N PHE A 340 -0.69 -19.66 1.46
CA PHE A 340 -0.79 -19.40 0.03
C PHE A 340 0.62 -19.58 -0.52
N ALA A 341 0.86 -20.65 -1.27
CA ALA A 341 2.04 -20.68 -2.12
C ALA A 341 1.75 -19.64 -3.20
N GLU A 342 2.48 -18.54 -3.21
CA GLU A 342 2.63 -17.77 -4.44
C GLU A 342 2.97 -18.77 -5.54
N ALA A 343 2.26 -18.68 -6.65
CA ALA A 343 2.41 -19.61 -7.75
C ALA A 343 3.84 -19.50 -8.28
N ASP A 344 4.74 -20.36 -7.80
CA ASP A 344 5.99 -20.69 -8.47
C ASP A 344 5.65 -21.22 -9.88
N GLU A 345 5.61 -20.34 -10.88
CA GLU A 345 5.63 -20.70 -12.31
C GLU A 345 7.05 -20.93 -12.86
#